data_AF-A0A3D5IZ61-F1
#
_entry.id   AF-A0A3D5IZ61-F1
#
_cell.length_a   1.000
_cell.length_b   1.000
_cell.length_c   1.000
_cell.angle_alpha   90.00
_cell.angle_beta   90.00
_cell.angle_gamma   90.00
#
_symmetry.space_group_name_H-M   'P 1'
#
loop_
_entity.id
_entity.type
_entity.pdbx_description
1 polymer ?
#
loop_
_entity_poly.entity_id
_entity_poly.type
_entity_poly.pdbx_seq_one_letter_code
_entity_poly.pdbx_strand_id
1 'polypeptide(L)' 'MNLSKNKLIHFLFLVLISSFANAQEKITITGQVVNRDAQQPLAFVTITVNDSESHKTITGTITDEAGFFAISELPIG' A
#
# COMPACT_ATOMS: atom_id res chain seq x y z
N MET A 1 -29.63 -21.51 -23.67
CA MET A 1 -29.25 -22.52 -22.65
C MET A 1 -30.14 -22.32 -21.43
N ASN A 2 -31.11 -23.20 -21.17
CA ASN A 2 -32.03 -23.06 -20.04
C ASN A 2 -31.36 -23.57 -18.76
N LEU A 3 -30.93 -22.66 -17.88
CA LEU A 3 -30.47 -23.01 -16.54
C LEU A 3 -31.69 -23.34 -15.66
N SER A 4 -31.69 -24.51 -15.02
CA SER A 4 -32.71 -24.83 -14.02
C SER A 4 -32.60 -23.90 -12.82
N LYS A 5 -33.73 -23.59 -12.16
CA LYS A 5 -33.79 -22.67 -11.01
C LYS A 5 -32.74 -22.98 -9.93
N ASN A 6 -32.47 -24.27 -9.70
CA ASN A 6 -31.44 -24.71 -8.75
C ASN A 6 -30.04 -24.30 -9.20
N LYS A 7 -29.69 -24.46 -10.48
CA LYS A 7 -28.39 -24.01 -11.02
C LYS A 7 -28.25 -22.49 -10.96
N LEU A 8 -29.33 -21.76 -11.17
CA LEU A 8 -29.36 -20.29 -11.04
C LEU A 8 -29.08 -19.85 -9.60
N ILE A 9 -29.65 -20.53 -8.60
CA ILE A 9 -29.41 -20.25 -7.18
C ILE A 9 -27.93 -20.50 -6.81
N HIS A 10 -27.34 -21.61 -7.26
CA HIS A 10 -25.94 -21.90 -6.99
C HIS A 10 -24.99 -20.90 -7.67
N PHE A 11 -25.32 -20.47 -8.89
CA PHE A 11 -24.57 -19.44 -9.60
C PHE A 11 -24.64 -18.08 -8.88
N LEU A 12 -25.83 -17.68 -8.41
CA LEU A 12 -26.01 -16.45 -7.66
C LEU A 12 -25.25 -16.48 -6.32
N PHE A 13 -25.24 -17.63 -5.65
CA PHE A 13 -24.46 -17.85 -4.43
C PHE A 13 -22.95 -17.69 -4.67
N LEU A 14 -22.43 -18.23 -5.79
CA LEU A 14 -21.02 -18.08 -6.17
C LEU A 14 -20.63 -16.60 -6.40
N VAL A 15 -21.50 -15.83 -7.07
CA VAL A 15 -21.28 -14.39 -7.33
C VAL A 15 -21.32 -13.57 -6.04
N LEU A 16 -22.17 -13.93 -5.07
CA LEU A 16 -22.21 -13.26 -3.77
C LEU A 16 -20.91 -13.44 -2.97
N ILE A 17 -20.27 -14.61 -3.06
CA ILE A 17 -19.04 -14.90 -2.30
C ILE A 17 -17.85 -14.11 -2.86
N SER A 18 -17.80 -13.85 -4.18
CA SER A 18 -16.70 -13.08 -4.79
C SER A 18 -16.61 -11.62 -4.30
N SER A 19 -17.70 -11.04 -3.80
CA SER A 19 -17.72 -9.67 -3.27
C SER A 19 -17.02 -9.50 -1.92
N PHE A 20 -16.66 -10.60 -1.25
CA PHE A 20 -15.96 -10.57 0.05
C PHE A 20 -14.43 -10.69 -0.06
N ALA A 21 -13.89 -10.76 -1.28
CA ALA A 21 -12.44 -10.76 -1.50
C ALA A 21 -11.86 -9.35 -1.26
N ASN A 22 -11.37 -9.10 -0.04
CA ASN A 22 -10.56 -7.92 0.26
C ASN A 22 -9.10 -8.23 -0.11
N ALA A 23 -8.66 -7.76 -1.29
CA ALA A 23 -7.35 -8.08 -1.85
C ALA A 23 -6.28 -6.99 -1.60
N GLN A 24 -6.62 -5.83 -1.04
CA GLN A 24 -5.65 -4.77 -0.79
C GLN A 24 -4.93 -5.00 0.54
N GLU A 25 -3.92 -5.87 0.54
CA GLU A 25 -2.90 -5.80 1.57
C GLU A 25 -2.17 -4.46 1.45
N LYS A 26 -1.92 -3.84 2.59
CA LYS A 26 -1.19 -2.58 2.68
C LYS A 26 0.05 -2.82 3.51
N ILE A 27 1.13 -2.16 3.12
CA ILE A 27 2.40 -2.24 3.84
C ILE A 27 2.75 -0.88 4.45
N THR A 28 3.60 -0.97 5.46
CA THR A 28 4.26 0.18 6.07
C THR A 28 5.75 0.08 5.81
N ILE A 29 6.33 1.15 5.25
CA ILE A 29 7.78 1.29 5.12
C ILE A 29 8.26 2.20 6.25
N THR A 30 9.22 1.70 7.03
CA THR A 30 9.88 2.47 8.09
C THR A 30 11.38 2.53 7.84
N GLY A 31 12.03 3.53 8.41
CA GLY A 31 13.48 3.67 8.32
C GLY A 31 14.00 4.90 9.04
N GLN A 32 15.31 5.11 8.92
CA GLN A 32 16.00 6.28 9.46
C GLN A 32 16.88 6.89 8.38
N VAL A 33 16.85 8.22 8.25
CA VAL A 33 17.73 8.96 7.35
C VAL A 33 18.93 9.48 8.13
N VAL A 34 20.13 9.11 7.69
CA VAL A 34 21.39 9.51 8.32
C VAL A 34 22.35 10.09 7.29
N ASN A 35 23.16 11.06 7.70
CA ASN A 35 24.30 11.53 6.92
C ASN A 35 25.34 10.40 6.82
N ARG A 36 25.84 10.13 5.61
CA ARG A 36 26.76 9.02 5.35
C ARG A 36 28.10 9.15 6.10
N ASP A 37 28.65 10.35 6.19
CA ASP A 37 30.01 10.55 6.71
C ASP A 37 29.99 10.69 8.24
N ALA A 38 29.07 11.51 8.76
CA ALA A 38 28.97 11.78 10.19
C ALA A 38 28.11 10.76 10.95
N GLN A 39 27.38 9.88 10.25
CA GLN A 39 26.37 8.98 10.82
C GLN A 39 25.32 9.72 11.68
N GLN A 40 25.13 11.02 11.43
CA GLN A 40 24.21 11.87 12.16
C GLN A 40 22.80 11.74 11.59
N PRO A 41 21.76 11.57 12.41
CA PRO A 41 20.39 11.57 11.93
C PRO A 41 19.97 12.90 11.32
N LEU A 42 19.16 12.85 10.27
CA LEU A 42 18.68 14.03 9.56
C LEU A 42 17.20 14.28 9.83
N ALA A 43 16.92 15.31 10.59
CA ALA A 43 15.57 15.75 10.94
C ALA A 43 14.91 16.56 9.82
N PHE A 44 13.58 16.47 9.75
CA PHE A 44 12.73 17.27 8.87
C PHE A 44 13.03 17.13 7.37
N VAL A 45 13.57 15.98 6.95
CA VAL A 45 13.83 15.66 5.55
C VAL A 45 12.55 15.16 4.89
N THR A 46 12.20 15.72 3.73
CA THR A 46 11.09 15.25 2.91
C THR A 46 11.45 13.93 2.21
N ILE A 47 10.60 12.93 2.39
CA ILE A 47 10.67 11.63 1.69
C ILE A 47 9.43 11.53 0.80
N THR A 48 9.63 11.13 -0.45
CA THR A 48 8.54 10.97 -1.42
C THR A 48 8.60 9.57 -2.02
N VAL A 49 7.44 8.92 -2.11
CA VAL A 49 7.27 7.64 -2.79
C VAL A 49 6.63 7.94 -4.14
N ASN A 50 7.33 7.56 -5.20
CA ASN A 50 6.85 7.68 -6.57
C ASN A 50 6.57 6.29 -7.14
N ASP A 51 5.55 6.22 -7.99
CA ASP A 51 5.31 5.05 -8.82
C ASP A 51 6.48 4.86 -9.79
N SER A 52 6.96 3.62 -9.93
CA SER A 52 8.19 3.35 -10.67
C SER A 52 8.04 3.47 -12.19
N GLU A 53 6.83 3.25 -12.72
CA GLU A 53 6.55 3.29 -14.16
C GLU A 53 6.12 4.70 -14.61
N SER A 54 5.13 5.28 -13.93
CA SER A 54 4.57 6.59 -14.28
C SER A 54 5.34 7.77 -13.69
N HIS A 55 6.27 7.51 -12.74
CA HIS A 55 7.00 8.51 -11.97
C HIS A 55 6.13 9.50 -11.18
N LYS A 56 4.82 9.23 -11.06
CA LYS A 56 3.90 10.07 -10.30
C LYS A 56 4.09 9.83 -8.81
N THR A 57 4.00 10.90 -8.03
CA THR A 57 4.01 10.80 -6.57
C THR A 57 2.76 10.09 -6.07
N ILE A 58 2.98 9.04 -5.30
CA ILE A 58 1.95 8.29 -4.58
C ILE A 58 1.67 8.99 -3.25
N THR A 59 2.72 9.25 -2.47
CA THR A 59 2.63 9.88 -1.14
C THR A 59 4.01 10.39 -0.69
N GLY A 60 4.07 11.01 0.49
CA GLY A 60 5.32 11.42 1.14
C GLY A 60 5.17 11.58 2.64
N THR A 61 6.30 11.70 3.33
CA THR A 61 6.38 11.97 4.76
C THR A 61 7.61 12.83 5.06
N ILE A 62 7.77 13.22 6.31
CA ILE A 62 8.92 13.97 6.80
C ILE A 62 9.55 13.20 7.97
N THR A 63 10.87 13.19 8.08
CA THR A 63 11.57 12.58 9.21
C THR A 63 11.36 13.38 10.51
N ASP A 64 11.32 12.67 11.65
CA ASP A 64 11.30 13.29 12.98
C ASP A 64 12.67 13.85 13.40
N GLU A 65 12.77 14.39 14.62
CA GLU A 65 14.01 14.95 15.18
C GLU A 65 15.17 13.94 15.25
N ALA A 66 14.86 12.64 15.34
CA ALA A 66 15.82 11.55 15.36
C ALA A 66 16.03 10.92 13.98
N GLY A 67 15.51 11.54 12.92
CA GLY A 67 15.66 11.11 11.53
C GLY A 67 14.80 9.92 11.12
N PHE A 68 13.88 9.44 11.97
CA PHE A 68 13.01 8.30 11.66
C PHE A 68 11.82 8.73 10.80
N PHE A 69 11.34 7.80 9.98
CA PHE A 69 10.12 7.97 9.20
C PHE A 69 9.27 6.71 9.17
N ALA A 70 7.98 6.91 8.93
CA ALA A 70 7.03 5.85 8.61
C ALA A 70 6.10 6.31 7.49
N ILE A 71 5.91 5.46 6.48
CA ILE A 71 4.94 5.62 5.40
C ILE A 71 4.03 4.40 5.42
N SER A 72 2.82 4.61 5.93
CA SER A 72 1.80 3.56 6.05
C SER A 72 0.87 3.55 4.85
N GLU A 73 0.03 2.51 4.77
CA GLU A 73 -1.06 2.39 3.80
C GLU A 73 -0.61 2.33 2.33
N LEU A 74 0.63 1.90 2.07
CA LEU A 74 1.13 1.75 0.72
C LEU A 74 0.55 0.48 0.07
N PRO A 75 0.04 0.57 -1.17
CA PRO A 75 -0.45 -0.60 -1.89
C PRO A 75 0.72 -1.54 -2.23
N ILE A 76 0.50 -2.85 -2.07
CA ILE A 76 1.35 -3.84 -2.73
C ILE A 76 0.95 -3.96 -4.20
N GLY A 77 1.95 -4.06 -5.08
CA GLY A 77 1.76 -4.13 -6.54
C GLY A 77 1.01 -5.37 -7.00
#